data_AF-A0A661VFM2-F1
#
_entry.id   AF-A0A661VFM2-F1
#
_cell.length_a   1.000
_cell.length_b   1.000
_cell.length_c   1.000
_cell.angle_alpha   90.00
_cell.angle_beta   90.00
_cell.angle_gamma   90.00
#
_symmetry.space_group_name_H-M   'P 1'
#
loop_
_entity.id
_entity.type
_entity.pdbx_description
1 polymer ?
#
loop_
_entity_poly.entity_id
_entity_poly.type
_entity_poly.pdbx_seq_one_letter_code
_entity_poly.pdbx_strand_id
1 'polypeptide(L)' 'MKSQEPRFIADVNVGRLAKWLRILGYDTLFQRDLDDDELIRIAVREGRVLLTKDTRILRRG' A
#
# COMPACT_ATOMS: atom_id res chain seq x y z
N MET A 1 -5.15 23.10 -9.63
CA MET A 1 -4.84 21.66 -9.77
C MET A 1 -5.56 20.91 -8.67
N LYS A 2 -6.43 19.94 -8.99
CA LYS A 2 -6.87 18.97 -7.97
C LYS A 2 -5.70 18.02 -7.73
N SER A 3 -5.14 18.03 -6.53
CA SER A 3 -4.23 16.97 -6.09
C SER A 3 -4.98 15.65 -6.20
N GLN A 4 -4.43 14.67 -6.93
CA GLN A 4 -4.98 13.32 -6.95
C GLN A 4 -5.00 12.80 -5.51
N GLU A 5 -6.14 12.26 -5.08
CA GLU A 5 -6.24 11.66 -3.75
C GLU A 5 -5.25 10.48 -3.65
N PRO A 6 -4.49 10.36 -2.54
CA PRO A 6 -3.50 9.31 -2.41
C PRO A 6 -4.20 7.94 -2.39
N ARG A 7 -3.66 7.02 -3.19
CA ARG A 7 -4.07 5.62 -3.21
C ARG A 7 -3.03 4.79 -2.48
N PHE A 8 -3.48 3.84 -1.69
CA PHE A 8 -2.62 3.02 -0.84
C PHE A 8 -2.66 1.56 -1.25
N ILE A 9 -1.57 0.86 -0.98
CA ILE A 9 -1.51 -0.59 -0.92
C ILE A 9 -0.84 -0.97 0.40
N ALA A 10 -1.42 -1.91 1.13
CA ALA A 10 -1.01 -2.28 2.48
C ALA A 10 -0.74 -3.78 2.57
N ASP A 11 0.40 -4.11 3.19
CA ASP A 11 0.76 -5.50 3.52
C ASP A 11 -0.01 -6.01 4.77
N VAL A 12 0.23 -7.27 5.11
CA VAL A 12 -0.36 -7.92 6.30
C VAL A 12 0.00 -7.24 7.62
N ASN A 13 1.15 -6.61 7.71
CA ASN A 13 1.70 -6.04 8.94
C ASN A 13 0.98 -4.74 9.36
N VAL A 14 0.32 -4.09 8.40
CA VAL A 14 -0.42 -2.84 8.60
C VAL A 14 -1.92 -2.96 8.30
N GLY A 15 -2.50 -4.17 8.34
CA GLY A 15 -3.92 -4.38 8.01
C GLY A 15 -4.91 -3.55 8.84
N ARG A 16 -4.59 -3.22 10.11
CA ARG A 16 -5.43 -2.31 10.93
C ARG A 16 -5.44 -0.89 10.38
N LEU A 17 -4.31 -0.40 9.88
CA LEU A 17 -4.23 0.92 9.24
C LEU A 17 -5.01 0.91 7.92
N ALA A 18 -4.86 -0.16 7.12
CA ALA A 18 -5.61 -0.32 5.88
C ALA A 18 -7.13 -0.25 6.10
N LYS A 19 -7.63 -0.86 7.18
CA LYS A 19 -9.04 -0.76 7.58
C LYS A 19 -9.46 0.69 7.86
N TRP A 20 -8.67 1.44 8.62
CA TRP A 20 -8.99 2.83 8.94
C TRP A 20 -8.96 3.74 7.72
N LEU A 21 -8.00 3.55 6.82
CA LEU A 21 -7.94 4.32 5.56
C LEU A 21 -9.19 4.11 4.70
N ARG A 22 -9.68 2.87 4.59
CA ARG A 22 -10.96 2.59 3.90
C ARG A 22 -12.16 3.25 4.57
N ILE A 23 -12.22 3.23 5.91
CA ILE A 23 -13.29 3.91 6.66
C ILE A 23 -13.28 5.42 6.40
N LEU A 24 -12.10 6.01 6.28
CA LEU A 24 -11.91 7.43 5.97
C LEU A 24 -12.13 7.76 4.48
N GLY A 25 -12.42 6.78 3.63
CA GLY A 25 -12.73 6.99 2.21
C GLY A 25 -11.54 6.90 1.25
N TYR A 26 -10.34 6.57 1.72
CA TYR A 26 -9.18 6.42 0.85
C TYR A 26 -9.21 5.09 0.08
N ASP A 27 -8.89 5.13 -1.22
CA ASP A 27 -8.63 3.92 -2.01
C ASP A 27 -7.41 3.20 -1.42
N THR A 28 -7.65 2.06 -0.78
CA THR A 28 -6.64 1.27 -0.10
C THR A 28 -6.79 -0.20 -0.47
N LEU A 29 -5.82 -0.71 -1.22
CA LEU A 29 -5.68 -2.14 -1.47
C LEU A 29 -5.00 -2.78 -0.24
N PHE A 30 -5.49 -3.94 0.20
CA PHE A 30 -4.89 -4.70 1.29
C PHE A 30 -4.65 -6.10 0.76
N GLN A 31 -3.41 -6.57 0.80
CA GLN A 31 -3.07 -7.87 0.23
C GLN A 31 -2.30 -8.75 1.19
N ARG A 32 -2.79 -9.99 1.33
CA ARG A 32 -2.32 -10.94 2.35
C ARG A 32 -1.26 -11.90 1.85
N ASP A 33 -1.39 -12.32 0.60
CA ASP A 33 -0.69 -13.49 0.06
C ASP A 33 0.22 -13.14 -1.11
N LEU A 34 0.66 -11.87 -1.20
CA LEU A 34 1.64 -11.45 -2.20
C LEU A 34 3.04 -11.43 -1.59
N ASP A 35 4.03 -11.77 -2.40
CA ASP A 35 5.42 -11.49 -2.07
C ASP A 35 5.71 -9.98 -2.11
N ASP A 36 6.80 -9.57 -1.45
CA ASP A 36 7.20 -8.15 -1.36
C ASP A 36 7.41 -7.54 -2.75
N ASP A 37 7.94 -8.30 -3.71
CA ASP A 37 8.28 -7.80 -5.05
C ASP A 37 7.00 -7.56 -5.89
N GLU A 38 5.96 -8.36 -5.72
CA GLU A 38 4.65 -8.20 -6.33
C GLU A 38 3.89 -7.01 -5.72
N LEU A 39 3.94 -6.84 -4.40
CA LEU A 39 3.43 -5.66 -3.70
C LEU A 39 4.06 -4.36 -4.25
N ILE A 40 5.39 -4.33 -4.40
CA ILE A 40 6.11 -3.19 -4.98
C ILE A 40 5.71 -2.98 -6.44
N ARG A 41 5.66 -4.04 -7.26
CA ARG A 41 5.25 -3.95 -8.68
C ARG A 41 3.86 -3.36 -8.84
N ILE A 42 2.89 -3.78 -8.02
CA ILE A 42 1.54 -3.21 -8.02
C ILE A 42 1.58 -1.74 -7.60
N ALA A 43 2.31 -1.42 -6.53
CA ALA A 43 2.46 -0.05 -6.06
C ALA A 43 2.98 0.89 -7.14
N VAL A 44 4.06 0.50 -7.83
CA VAL A 44 4.66 1.27 -8.92
C VAL A 44 3.73 1.36 -10.13
N ARG A 45 3.21 0.22 -10.60
CA ARG A 45 2.35 0.15 -11.79
C ARG A 45 1.08 0.97 -11.63
N GLU A 46 0.49 0.96 -10.44
CA GLU A 46 -0.76 1.64 -10.16
C GLU A 46 -0.58 3.02 -9.53
N GLY A 47 0.64 3.46 -9.24
CA GLY A 47 0.90 4.74 -8.56
C GLY A 47 0.28 4.79 -7.16
N ARG A 48 0.42 3.70 -6.39
CA ARG A 48 -0.05 3.57 -5.00
C ARG A 48 1.13 3.72 -4.04
N VAL A 49 0.87 4.29 -2.86
CA VAL A 49 1.82 4.33 -1.74
C VAL A 49 1.78 3.00 -1.01
N LEU A 50 2.92 2.30 -0.94
CA LEU A 50 3.06 1.06 -0.18
C LEU A 50 3.20 1.34 1.31
N LEU A 51 2.31 0.76 2.11
CA LEU A 51 2.32 0.78 3.56
C LEU A 51 2.80 -0.57 4.07
N THR A 52 3.91 -0.57 4.79
CA THR A 52 4.51 -1.75 5.40
C THR A 52 5.23 -1.36 6.69
N LYS A 53 5.37 -2.30 7.63
CA LYS A 53 6.30 -2.19 8.77
C LYS A 53 7.64 -2.85 8.50
N ASP A 54 7.77 -3.56 7.39
CA ASP A 54 8.99 -4.26 7.02
C ASP A 54 9.98 -3.28 6.39
N THR A 55 11.05 -2.98 7.11
CA THR A 55 12.11 -2.08 6.62
C THR A 55 12.97 -2.72 5.54
N ARG A 56 12.88 -4.04 5.31
CA ARG A 56 13.62 -4.73 4.24
C ARG A 56 13.14 -4.31 2.85
N ILE A 57 11.88 -3.88 2.72
CA ILE A 57 11.30 -3.37 1.46
C ILE A 57 12.00 -2.09 0.98
N LEU A 58 12.55 -1.27 1.90
CA LEU A 58 13.26 -0.03 1.54
C LEU A 58 14.55 -0.25 0.73
N ARG A 59 15.03 -1.50 0.64
CA ARG A 59 16.24 -1.85 -0.13
C ARG A 59 15.95 -2.34 -1.56
N ARG A 60 14.68 -2.50 -1.93
CA ARG A 60 14.25 -3.16 -3.18
C ARG A 60 13.50 -2.23 -4.15
N GLY A 61 13.20 -1.00 -3.73
CA GLY A 61 12.48 0.01 -4.52
C GLY A 61 13.41 0.97 -5.25
#